data_AF-A0A2E7SIA8-F1
#
_entry.id   AF-A0A2E7SIA8-F1
#
_cell.length_a   1.000
_cell.length_b   1.000
_cell.length_c   1.000
_cell.angle_alpha   90.00
_cell.angle_beta   90.00
_cell.angle_gamma   90.00
#
_symmetry.space_group_name_H-M   'P 1'
#
loop_
_entity.id
_entity.type
_entity.pdbx_description
1 polymer ?
#
loop_
_entity_poly.entity_id
_entity_poly.type
_entity_poly.pdbx_seq_one_letter_code
_entity_poly.pdbx_strand_id
1 'polypeptide(L)'
;QSLVAGLILFSFGIPGWFLWACIAFLLDFVPYIGGLIATLPPIILGFVLLEPSSLLFLIILLVGNQQTWGGFIEPQLSGKRLDMSPIALLLLVAFWGWVWGLMGMVLGVPLGVIMKLALENDEKTKSIAIMLSKNPPEEE
;
A
#
# COMPACT_ATOMS: atom_id res chain seq x y z
N GLN A 1 -0.82 8.37 -5.99
CA GLN A 1 -2.21 8.25 -5.52
C GLN A 1 -2.66 9.43 -4.64
N SER A 2 -1.97 9.72 -3.54
CA SER A 2 -2.34 10.73 -2.53
C SER A 2 -2.64 12.14 -3.05
N LEU A 3 -1.91 12.64 -4.06
CA LEU A 3 -2.21 13.94 -4.69
C LEU A 3 -3.61 13.98 -5.32
N VAL A 4 -3.97 12.92 -6.07
CA VAL A 4 -5.28 12.81 -6.72
C VAL A 4 -6.39 12.70 -5.67
N ALA A 5 -6.16 11.92 -4.61
CA ALA A 5 -7.08 11.84 -3.48
C ALA A 5 -7.28 13.23 -2.82
N GLY A 6 -6.20 13.99 -2.61
CA GLY A 6 -6.28 15.35 -2.07
C GLY A 6 -7.10 16.29 -2.94
N LEU A 7 -6.92 16.24 -4.27
CA LEU A 7 -7.71 17.04 -5.22
C LEU A 7 -9.19 16.66 -5.23
N ILE A 8 -9.49 15.36 -5.12
CA ILE A 8 -10.88 14.89 -4.96
C ILE A 8 -11.46 15.48 -3.68
N LEU A 9 -10.79 15.32 -2.53
CA LEU A 9 -11.28 15.83 -1.25
C LEU A 9 -11.47 17.36 -1.25
N PHE A 10 -10.55 18.09 -1.89
CA PHE A 10 -10.67 19.54 -2.07
C PHE A 10 -11.90 19.92 -2.90
N SER A 11 -12.17 19.20 -4.00
CA SER A 11 -13.30 19.49 -4.89
C SER A 11 -14.66 19.25 -4.22
N PHE A 12 -14.73 18.31 -3.28
CA PHE A 12 -15.94 18.04 -2.49
C PHE A 12 -16.03 18.87 -1.20
N GLY A 13 -15.09 19.80 -0.97
CA GLY A 13 -15.11 20.68 0.20
C GLY A 13 -14.87 19.96 1.53
N ILE A 14 -14.20 18.80 1.52
CA ILE A 14 -13.92 18.06 2.75
C ILE A 14 -12.90 18.83 3.60
N PRO A 15 -13.21 19.15 4.86
CA PRO A 15 -12.30 19.87 5.74
C PRO A 15 -11.04 19.04 6.01
N GLY A 16 -9.89 19.70 6.03
CA GLY A 16 -8.62 19.02 6.21
C GLY A 16 -8.19 18.16 5.03
N TRP A 17 -8.68 18.42 3.80
CA TRP A 17 -8.27 17.70 2.57
C TRP A 17 -6.75 17.54 2.44
N PHE A 18 -5.98 18.57 2.82
CA PHE A 18 -4.52 18.53 2.80
C PHE A 18 -3.95 17.57 3.85
N LEU A 19 -4.49 17.59 5.07
CA LEU A 19 -4.10 16.65 6.14
C LEU A 19 -4.35 15.21 5.70
N TRP A 20 -5.53 14.93 5.14
CA TRP A 20 -5.88 13.59 4.67
C TRP A 20 -5.00 13.15 3.49
N ALA A 21 -4.65 14.06 2.58
CA ALA A 21 -3.71 13.77 1.51
C ALA A 21 -2.30 13.46 2.05
N CYS A 22 -1.83 14.17 3.08
CA CYS A 22 -0.57 13.87 3.75
C CYS A 22 -0.61 12.51 4.47
N ILE A 23 -1.69 12.20 5.18
CA ILE A 23 -1.87 10.89 5.82
C ILE A 23 -1.89 9.78 4.77
N ALA A 24 -2.61 9.98 3.67
CA ALA A 24 -2.61 9.05 2.54
C ALA A 24 -1.20 8.85 1.99
N PHE A 25 -0.45 9.92 1.77
CA PHE A 25 0.94 9.83 1.32
C PHE A 25 1.83 9.03 2.27
N LEU A 26 1.70 9.22 3.59
CA LEU A 26 2.48 8.46 4.57
C LEU A 26 2.04 6.99 4.65
N LEU A 27 0.75 6.72 4.49
CA LEU A 27 0.21 5.36 4.53
C LEU A 27 0.37 4.60 3.21
N ASP A 28 0.56 5.27 2.08
CA ASP A 28 0.82 4.63 0.77
C ASP A 28 2.07 3.73 0.82
N PHE A 29 2.98 3.94 1.79
CA PHE A 29 4.12 3.05 2.04
C PHE A 29 3.76 1.72 2.71
N VAL A 30 2.56 1.58 3.28
CA VAL A 30 2.07 0.37 3.93
C VAL A 30 1.20 -0.41 2.94
N PRO A 31 1.70 -1.53 2.38
CA PRO A 31 0.97 -2.29 1.36
C PRO A 31 -0.36 -2.83 1.90
N TYR A 32 -1.38 -2.88 1.03
CA TYR A 32 -2.73 -3.44 1.27
C TYR A 32 -3.59 -2.73 2.32
N ILE A 33 -3.00 -2.25 3.43
CA ILE A 33 -3.72 -1.67 4.57
C ILE A 33 -3.72 -0.14 4.49
N GLY A 34 -2.62 0.47 4.03
CA GLY A 34 -2.41 1.91 4.10
C GLY A 34 -3.48 2.72 3.38
N GLY A 35 -3.77 2.39 2.13
CA GLY A 35 -4.80 3.09 1.37
C GLY A 35 -6.22 2.90 1.95
N LEU A 36 -6.53 1.74 2.56
CA LEU A 36 -7.83 1.55 3.23
C LEU A 36 -7.97 2.48 4.43
N ILE A 37 -6.96 2.53 5.30
CA ILE A 37 -6.96 3.39 6.50
C ILE A 37 -6.96 4.87 6.11
N ALA A 38 -6.25 5.24 5.04
CA ALA A 38 -6.20 6.62 4.56
C ALA A 38 -7.55 7.13 4.01
N THR A 39 -8.32 6.25 3.39
CA THR A 39 -9.53 6.62 2.64
C THR A 39 -10.80 6.57 3.50
N LEU A 40 -10.80 5.74 4.55
CA LEU A 40 -11.98 5.55 5.41
C LEU A 40 -12.42 6.82 6.15
N PRO A 41 -11.55 7.57 6.86
CA PRO A 41 -11.99 8.74 7.61
C PRO A 41 -12.58 9.87 6.74
N PRO A 42 -12.00 10.23 5.58
CA PRO A 42 -12.61 11.20 4.67
C PRO A 42 -13.99 10.79 4.16
N ILE A 43 -14.23 9.49 3.93
CA ILE A 43 -15.56 8.97 3.56
C ILE A 43 -16.55 9.15 4.71
N ILE A 44 -16.14 8.85 5.94
CA ILE A 44 -16.96 9.05 7.14
C ILE A 44 -17.31 10.54 7.30
N LEU A 45 -16.35 11.44 7.09
CA LEU A 45 -16.62 12.88 7.08
C LEU A 45 -17.58 13.28 5.96
N GLY A 46 -17.39 12.73 4.76
CA GLY A 46 -18.31 12.93 3.64
C GLY A 46 -19.74 12.49 3.98
N PHE A 47 -19.91 11.42 4.75
CA PHE A 47 -21.23 10.94 5.18
C PHE A 47 -22.00 11.96 6.02
N VAL A 48 -21.27 12.76 6.80
CA VAL A 48 -21.85 13.81 7.66
C VAL A 48 -22.07 15.11 6.89
N LEU A 49 -21.23 15.41 5.91
CA LEU A 49 -21.15 16.74 5.28
C LEU A 49 -21.84 16.83 3.91
N LEU A 50 -22.02 15.71 3.21
CA LEU A 50 -22.48 15.68 1.82
C LEU A 50 -23.87 15.08 1.68
N GLU A 51 -24.58 15.48 0.62
CA GLU A 51 -25.79 14.81 0.18
C GLU A 51 -25.49 13.38 -0.32
N PRO A 52 -26.46 12.44 -0.27
CA PRO A 52 -26.24 11.03 -0.64
C PRO A 52 -25.66 10.82 -2.05
N SER A 53 -26.07 11.66 -3.02
CA SER A 53 -25.56 11.64 -4.38
C SER A 53 -24.07 12.02 -4.43
N SER A 54 -23.71 13.14 -3.79
CA SER A 54 -22.33 13.63 -3.71
C SER A 54 -21.43 12.66 -2.94
N LEU A 55 -21.93 12.05 -1.86
CA LEU A 55 -21.22 11.01 -1.12
C LEU A 55 -20.92 9.78 -2.00
N LEU A 56 -21.91 9.30 -2.76
CA LEU A 56 -21.69 8.17 -3.68
C LEU A 56 -20.60 8.48 -4.70
N PHE A 57 -20.62 9.67 -5.29
CA PHE A 57 -19.57 10.12 -6.21
C PHE A 57 -18.20 10.20 -5.53
N LEU A 58 -18.12 10.73 -4.31
CA LEU A 58 -16.89 10.79 -3.53
C LEU A 58 -16.30 9.39 -3.31
N ILE A 59 -17.12 8.43 -2.88
CA ILE A 59 -16.69 7.04 -2.63
C ILE A 59 -16.18 6.40 -3.93
N ILE A 60 -16.93 6.54 -5.03
CA ILE A 60 -16.53 5.99 -6.34
C ILE A 60 -15.18 6.55 -6.78
N LEU A 61 -14.97 7.86 -6.65
CA LEU A 61 -13.72 8.50 -7.06
C LEU A 61 -12.54 8.08 -6.18
N LEU A 62 -12.72 8.01 -4.87
CA LEU A 62 -11.66 7.62 -3.94
C LEU A 62 -11.27 6.15 -4.11
N VAL A 63 -12.26 5.25 -4.15
CA VAL A 63 -12.02 3.81 -4.37
C VAL A 63 -11.47 3.58 -5.77
N GLY A 64 -12.02 4.23 -6.79
CA GLY A 64 -11.55 4.15 -8.18
C GLY A 64 -10.09 4.60 -8.31
N ASN A 65 -9.72 5.69 -7.65
CA ASN A 65 -8.33 6.15 -7.57
C ASN A 65 -7.44 5.08 -6.93
N GLN A 66 -7.83 4.52 -5.78
CA GLN A 66 -7.03 3.49 -5.12
C GLN A 66 -6.84 2.23 -5.99
N GLN A 67 -7.90 1.76 -6.65
CA GLN A 67 -7.84 0.59 -7.53
C GLN A 67 -6.98 0.85 -8.78
N THR A 68 -7.04 2.06 -9.33
CA THR A 68 -6.25 2.43 -10.51
C THR A 68 -4.76 2.50 -10.17
N TRP A 69 -4.42 3.10 -9.03
CA TRP A 69 -3.02 3.17 -8.58
C TRP A 69 -2.48 1.81 -8.19
N GLY A 70 -3.12 1.10 -7.25
CA GLY A 70 -2.63 -0.18 -6.74
C GLY A 70 -2.76 -1.34 -7.73
N GLY A 71 -3.73 -1.29 -8.65
CA GLY A 71 -4.00 -2.38 -9.60
C GLY A 71 -3.33 -2.22 -10.96
N PHE A 72 -3.17 -1.00 -11.46
CA PHE A 72 -2.71 -0.75 -12.84
C PHE A 72 -1.43 0.07 -12.92
N ILE A 73 -1.38 1.23 -12.26
CA ILE A 73 -0.27 2.18 -12.41
C ILE A 73 0.98 1.66 -11.71
N GLU A 74 0.89 1.32 -10.43
CA GLU A 74 2.06 0.89 -9.65
C GLU A 74 2.71 -0.39 -10.18
N PRO A 75 1.94 -1.45 -10.57
CA PRO A 75 2.54 -2.66 -11.13
C PRO A 75 3.24 -2.42 -12.48
N GLN A 76 2.69 -1.55 -13.33
CA GLN A 76 3.28 -1.24 -14.63
C GLN A 76 4.56 -0.41 -14.50
N LEU A 77 4.57 0.59 -13.60
CA LEU A 77 5.75 1.42 -13.34
C LEU A 77 6.87 0.63 -12.63
N SER A 78 6.50 -0.30 -11.74
CA SER A 78 7.48 -1.06 -10.95
C SER A 78 8.12 -2.20 -11.74
N GLY A 79 7.58 -2.59 -12.90
CA GLY A 79 8.23 -3.34 -13.99
C GLY A 79 8.70 -4.78 -13.72
N LYS A 80 9.03 -5.13 -12.47
CA LYS A 80 9.47 -6.45 -12.03
C LYS A 80 8.74 -6.79 -10.75
N ARG A 81 7.98 -7.88 -10.80
CA ARG A 81 7.35 -8.45 -9.61
C ARG A 81 8.49 -8.77 -8.65
N LEU A 82 8.55 -8.07 -7.52
CA LEU A 82 9.21 -8.62 -6.35
C LEU A 82 8.53 -9.96 -6.16
N ASP A 83 9.22 -11.04 -6.46
CA ASP A 83 8.73 -12.40 -6.31
C ASP A 83 8.66 -12.72 -4.81
N MET A 84 7.80 -11.98 -4.12
CA MET A 84 7.57 -12.05 -2.70
C MET A 84 6.08 -12.31 -2.52
N SER A 85 5.78 -13.26 -1.65
CA SER A 85 4.43 -13.51 -1.19
C SER A 85 3.86 -12.24 -0.55
N PRO A 86 2.64 -11.80 -0.92
CA PRO A 86 1.95 -10.67 -0.29
C PRO A 86 1.88 -10.77 1.24
N ILE A 87 1.72 -12.00 1.75
CA ILE A 87 1.63 -12.27 3.19
C ILE A 87 2.99 -12.06 3.85
N ALA A 88 4.07 -12.56 3.22
CA ALA A 88 5.43 -12.36 3.71
C ALA A 88 5.79 -10.87 3.76
N LEU A 89 5.39 -10.11 2.72
CA LEU A 89 5.59 -8.67 2.66
C LEU A 89 4.86 -7.95 3.81
N LEU A 90 3.60 -8.31 4.06
CA LEU A 90 2.80 -7.79 5.17
C LEU A 90 3.47 -8.06 6.53
N LEU A 91 3.93 -9.28 6.76
CA LEU A 91 4.63 -9.66 8.00
C LEU A 91 5.95 -8.91 8.17
N LEU A 92 6.73 -8.74 7.10
CA LEU A 92 7.98 -7.97 7.11
C LEU A 92 7.74 -6.50 7.43
N VAL A 93 6.76 -5.86 6.77
CA VAL A 93 6.40 -4.47 7.03
C VAL A 93 5.87 -4.29 8.45
N ALA A 94 5.05 -5.23 8.95
CA ALA A 94 4.57 -5.21 10.33
C ALA A 94 5.71 -5.39 11.34
N PHE A 95 6.64 -6.31 11.08
CA PHE A 95 7.82 -6.53 11.91
C PHE A 95 8.68 -5.27 11.97
N TRP A 96 9.13 -4.74 10.83
CA TRP A 96 9.97 -3.54 10.80
C TRP A 96 9.24 -2.30 11.32
N GLY A 97 7.93 -2.19 11.05
CA GLY A 97 7.07 -1.16 11.60
C GLY A 97 6.98 -1.21 13.13
N TRP A 98 6.98 -2.41 13.73
CA TRP A 98 7.06 -2.56 15.18
C TRP A 98 8.42 -2.16 15.74
N VAL A 99 9.53 -2.43 15.03
CA VAL A 99 10.88 -2.10 15.50
C VAL A 99 11.15 -0.58 15.44
N TRP A 100 10.87 0.09 14.32
CA TRP A 100 11.26 1.50 14.07
C TRP A 100 10.09 2.44 13.74
N GLY A 101 8.84 1.99 13.90
CA GLY A 101 7.66 2.80 13.60
C GLY A 101 7.51 3.06 12.10
N LEU A 102 7.14 4.30 11.75
CA LEU A 102 6.86 4.71 10.37
C LEU A 102 8.06 4.49 9.43
N MET A 103 9.27 4.79 9.89
CA MET A 103 10.49 4.58 9.09
C MET A 103 10.73 3.10 8.79
N GLY A 104 10.42 2.22 9.76
CA GLY A 104 10.49 0.77 9.57
C GLY A 104 9.48 0.26 8.55
N MET A 105 8.27 0.84 8.50
CA MET A 105 7.26 0.46 7.50
C MET A 105 7.70 0.84 6.08
N VAL A 106 8.26 2.03 5.90
CA VAL A 106 8.81 2.49 4.60
C VAL A 106 9.96 1.60 4.13
N LEU A 107 10.85 1.22 5.04
CA LEU A 107 12.01 0.37 4.73
C LEU A 107 11.68 -1.12 4.69
N GLY A 108 10.53 -1.55 5.19
CA GLY A 108 10.18 -2.97 5.33
C GLY A 108 10.16 -3.73 4.00
N VAL A 109 9.66 -3.08 2.94
CA VAL A 109 9.66 -3.63 1.58
C VAL A 109 11.10 -3.83 1.06
N PRO A 110 11.96 -2.79 0.93
CA PRO A 110 13.31 -2.98 0.41
C PRO A 110 14.18 -3.90 1.29
N LEU A 111 14.06 -3.83 2.62
CA LEU A 111 14.76 -4.74 3.53
C LEU A 111 14.31 -6.18 3.33
N GLY A 112 13.01 -6.42 3.13
CA GLY A 112 12.47 -7.72 2.79
C GLY A 112 13.12 -8.29 1.53
N VAL A 113 13.20 -7.48 0.48
CA VAL A 113 13.79 -7.90 -0.80
C VAL A 113 15.27 -8.25 -0.64
N ILE A 114 16.04 -7.41 0.07
CA ILE A 114 17.46 -7.68 0.36
C ILE A 114 17.60 -8.99 1.14
N MET A 115 16.75 -9.21 2.14
CA MET A 115 16.76 -10.44 2.94
C MET A 115 16.45 -11.67 2.08
N LYS A 116 15.45 -11.61 1.18
CA LYS A 116 15.16 -12.70 0.25
C LYS A 116 16.35 -13.01 -0.65
N LEU A 117 16.94 -11.99 -1.28
CA LEU A 117 18.11 -12.15 -2.16
C LEU A 117 19.31 -12.75 -1.42
N ALA A 118 19.53 -12.35 -0.16
CA ALA A 118 20.57 -12.93 0.67
C ALA A 118 20.32 -14.41 0.98
N LEU A 119 19.06 -14.79 1.27
CA LEU A 119 18.68 -16.18 1.54
C LEU A 119 18.72 -17.07 0.29
N GLU A 120 18.46 -16.51 -0.90
CA GLU A 120 18.57 -17.21 -2.20
C GLU A 120 20.02 -17.56 -2.57
N ASN A 121 21.00 -16.81 -2.07
CA ASN A 121 22.40 -16.97 -2.42
C ASN A 121 23.11 -18.11 -1.67
N ASP A 122 22.50 -18.68 -0.62
CA ASP A 122 23.04 -19.81 0.14
C ASP A 122 22.12 -21.05 0.01
N GLU A 123 22.69 -22.18 -0.42
CA GLU A 123 21.98 -23.44 -0.65
C GLU A 123 21.24 -23.93 0.59
N LYS A 124 21.74 -23.63 1.81
CA LYS A 124 21.09 -24.04 3.07
C LYS A 124 19.85 -23.23 3.39
N THR A 125 19.78 -21.96 2.97
CA THR A 125 18.66 -21.05 3.27
C THR A 125 17.68 -20.91 2.11
N LYS A 126 17.99 -21.49 0.95
CA LYS A 126 17.17 -21.45 -0.26
C LYS A 126 15.73 -21.91 -0.03
N SER A 127 15.51 -22.94 0.80
CA SER A 127 14.15 -23.40 1.14
C SER A 127 13.29 -22.32 1.82
N ILE A 128 13.90 -21.48 2.67
CA ILE A 128 13.22 -20.37 3.34
C ILE A 128 12.88 -19.28 2.31
N ALA A 129 13.80 -19.00 1.38
CA ALA A 129 13.56 -18.05 0.30
C ALA A 129 12.41 -18.48 -0.63
N ILE A 130 12.30 -19.78 -0.93
CA ILE A 130 11.19 -20.33 -1.73
C ILE A 130 9.85 -20.17 -1.01
N MET A 131 9.78 -20.37 0.32
CA MET A 131 8.55 -20.11 1.09
C MET A 131 8.14 -18.63 1.08
N LEU A 132 9.09 -17.72 0.94
CA LEU A 132 8.85 -16.28 0.81
C LEU A 132 8.51 -15.87 -0.62
N SER A 133 8.76 -16.72 -1.62
CA SER A 133 8.48 -16.46 -3.03
C SER A 133 7.00 -16.57 -3.36
N LYS A 134 6.55 -15.82 -4.38
CA LYS A 134 5.16 -15.89 -4.85
C LYS A 134 4.98 -17.04 -5.84
N ASN A 135 5.98 -17.27 -6.69
CA ASN A 135 6.05 -18.39 -7.62
C ASN A 135 7.32 -19.20 -7.33
N PRO A 136 7.22 -20.37 -6.67
CA PRO A 136 8.35 -21.27 -6.51
C PRO A 136 8.90 -21.63 -7.90
N PRO A 137 10.21 -21.56 -8.16
CA PRO A 137 10.77 -22.15 -9.36
C PRO A 137 10.48 -23.66 -9.31
N GLU A 138 9.92 -24.21 -10.41
CA GLU A 138 9.77 -25.65 -10.57
C GLU A 138 11.15 -26.29 -10.45
N GLU A 139 11.27 -27.31 -9.58
CA GLU A 139 12.50 -28.10 -9.46
C GLU A 139 12.74 -28.82 -10.81
N GLU A 140 13.75 -28.37 -11.57
CA GLU A 140 14.39 -29.18 -12.63
C GLU A 140 15.41 -30.15 -12.02
#